data_AF-A0A7S2GHB5-F1
#
_entry.id   AF-A0A7S2GHB5-F1
#
_cell.length_a   1.000
_cell.length_b   1.000
_cell.length_c   1.000
_cell.angle_alpha   90.00
_cell.angle_beta   90.00
_cell.angle_gamma   90.00
#
_symmetry.space_group_name_H-M   'P 1'
#
loop_
_entity.id
_entity.type
_entity.pdbx_description
1 polymer ?
#
loop_
_entity_poly.entity_id
_entity_poly.type
_entity_poly.pdbx_seq_one_letter_code
_entity_poly.pdbx_strand_id
1 'polypeptide(L)'
;AIAITVHPSSGEELVLNLLINDGEKSRRDRRSVLNKVFKTCGIAVGEHPVYTSVAVITLAGGFGDFTLGDLEQDAEATCTGTPISDDLQRILDSVPIDDLVEELIEELSKGSTMTLKFKPGELSVKVVDKSGGMEEYDVEWEHTPSSHAASVPVKIDPYA
;
A
#
# COMPACT_ATOMS: atom_id res chain seq x y z
N ALA A 1 -3.88 -4.43 -10.37
CA ALA A 1 -4.23 -4.18 -11.79
C ALA A 1 -3.06 -4.57 -12.68
N ILE A 2 -3.29 -4.96 -13.93
CA ILE A 2 -2.22 -5.29 -14.89
C ILE A 2 -2.38 -4.40 -16.13
N ALA A 3 -1.29 -3.77 -16.57
CA ALA A 3 -1.20 -3.03 -17.82
C ALA A 3 -0.12 -3.64 -18.71
N ILE A 4 -0.37 -3.68 -20.02
CA ILE A 4 0.56 -4.23 -21.02
C ILE A 4 0.75 -3.19 -22.09
N THR A 5 2.00 -2.90 -22.44
CA THR A 5 2.34 -2.00 -23.54
C THR A 5 3.28 -2.70 -24.49
N VAL A 6 2.94 -2.63 -25.78
CA VAL A 6 3.72 -3.19 -26.88
C VAL A 6 4.54 -2.08 -27.53
N HIS A 7 5.73 -2.41 -28.01
CA HIS A 7 6.66 -1.48 -28.64
C HIS A 7 7.16 -0.28 -27.81
N PRO A 8 7.33 -0.34 -26.47
CA PRO A 8 7.97 0.77 -25.79
C PRO A 8 9.43 0.93 -26.27
N SER A 9 9.78 2.10 -26.79
CA SER A 9 11.16 2.45 -27.15
C SER A 9 11.93 3.11 -25.99
N SER A 10 11.20 3.63 -24.99
CA SER A 10 11.76 4.12 -23.73
C SER A 10 10.77 3.96 -22.56
N GLY A 11 11.27 4.15 -21.33
CA GLY A 11 10.42 4.17 -20.14
C GLY A 11 9.45 5.37 -20.11
N GLU A 12 9.88 6.52 -20.65
CA GLU A 12 9.01 7.69 -20.80
C GLU A 12 7.86 7.43 -21.76
N GLU A 13 8.13 6.79 -22.90
CA GLU A 13 7.07 6.42 -23.86
C GLU A 13 6.08 5.44 -23.24
N LEU A 14 6.57 4.48 -22.46
CA LEU A 14 5.72 3.56 -21.69
C LEU A 14 4.77 4.34 -20.76
N VAL A 15 5.29 5.27 -19.96
CA VAL A 15 4.48 6.09 -19.04
C VAL A 15 3.50 6.99 -19.79
N LEU A 16 3.93 7.64 -20.87
CA LEU A 16 3.08 8.48 -21.71
C LEU A 16 1.93 7.68 -22.31
N ASN A 17 2.17 6.45 -22.75
CA ASN A 17 1.11 5.57 -23.24
C ASN A 17 0.11 5.23 -22.13
N LEU A 18 0.55 4.92 -20.91
CA LEU A 18 -0.38 4.62 -19.80
C LEU A 18 -1.26 5.82 -19.44
N LEU A 19 -0.69 7.03 -19.45
CA LEU A 19 -1.40 8.24 -19.06
C LEU A 19 -2.30 8.79 -20.18
N ILE A 20 -1.76 8.90 -21.39
CA ILE A 20 -2.36 9.67 -22.47
C ILE A 20 -3.13 8.79 -23.45
N ASN A 21 -2.83 7.50 -23.64
CA ASN A 21 -3.39 6.66 -24.73
C ASN A 21 -4.83 7.06 -25.14
N ASP A 22 -4.93 7.80 -26.25
CA ASP A 22 -6.17 8.42 -26.72
C ASP A 22 -7.08 7.44 -27.46
N GLY A 23 -6.52 6.30 -27.89
CA GLY A 23 -7.28 5.23 -28.54
C GLY A 23 -8.16 4.45 -27.57
N GLU A 24 -7.82 4.45 -26.27
CA GLU A 24 -8.54 3.66 -25.28
C GLU A 24 -9.65 4.47 -24.61
N LYS A 25 -10.89 4.35 -25.12
CA LYS A 25 -12.07 5.07 -24.58
C LYS A 25 -12.24 4.86 -23.09
N SER A 26 -11.95 3.66 -22.58
CA SER A 26 -12.11 3.39 -21.16
C SER A 26 -11.02 4.02 -20.32
N ARG A 27 -9.86 4.42 -20.86
CA ARG A 27 -8.75 5.04 -20.10
C ARG A 27 -8.37 4.25 -18.84
N ARG A 28 -8.47 2.92 -18.94
CA ARG A 28 -8.29 1.99 -17.81
C ARG A 28 -6.89 2.10 -17.21
N ASP A 29 -5.87 2.20 -18.05
CA ASP A 29 -4.48 2.23 -17.60
C ASP A 29 -4.19 3.51 -16.82
N ARG A 30 -4.61 4.67 -17.35
CA ARG A 30 -4.53 5.95 -16.63
C ARG A 30 -5.22 5.88 -15.27
N ARG A 31 -6.45 5.34 -15.22
CA ARG A 31 -7.16 5.20 -13.94
C ARG A 31 -6.42 4.29 -12.98
N SER A 32 -5.78 3.24 -13.47
CA SER A 32 -5.05 2.29 -12.63
C SER A 32 -3.76 2.93 -12.11
N VAL A 33 -2.96 3.55 -12.97
CA VAL A 33 -1.68 4.19 -12.58
C VAL A 33 -1.88 5.39 -11.63
N LEU A 34 -3.01 6.11 -11.75
CA LEU A 34 -3.33 7.24 -10.87
C LEU A 34 -4.17 6.85 -9.64
N ASN A 35 -4.49 5.57 -9.45
CA ASN A 35 -5.27 5.13 -8.30
C ASN A 35 -4.36 4.99 -7.07
N LYS A 36 -4.65 5.79 -6.04
CA LYS A 36 -3.91 5.81 -4.76
C LYS A 36 -3.90 4.48 -4.00
N VAL A 37 -4.81 3.55 -4.32
CA VAL A 37 -4.85 2.22 -3.71
C VAL A 37 -3.64 1.38 -4.12
N PHE A 38 -3.08 1.59 -5.31
CA PHE A 38 -1.86 0.89 -5.70
C PHE A 38 -0.63 1.61 -5.16
N LYS A 39 0.17 0.91 -4.34
CA LYS A 39 1.37 1.45 -3.69
C LYS A 39 2.66 0.91 -4.27
N THR A 40 2.60 -0.28 -4.88
CA THR A 40 3.77 -0.93 -5.45
C THR A 40 3.53 -1.27 -6.90
N CYS A 41 4.57 -1.16 -7.72
CA CYS A 41 4.55 -1.60 -9.11
C CYS A 41 5.73 -2.53 -9.40
N GLY A 42 5.44 -3.60 -10.13
CA GLY A 42 6.45 -4.48 -10.74
C GLY A 42 6.43 -4.28 -12.26
N ILE A 43 7.61 -4.14 -12.86
CA ILE A 43 7.76 -3.91 -14.30
C ILE A 43 8.72 -4.97 -14.85
N ALA A 44 8.30 -5.63 -15.92
CA ALA A 44 9.16 -6.52 -16.70
C ALA A 44 9.11 -6.10 -18.16
N VAL A 45 10.26 -6.04 -18.82
CA VAL A 45 10.38 -5.74 -20.25
C VAL A 45 11.12 -6.90 -20.92
N GLY A 46 10.57 -7.39 -22.02
CA GLY A 46 11.17 -8.46 -22.80
C GLY A 46 11.05 -8.21 -24.29
N GLU A 47 11.91 -8.86 -25.07
CA GLU A 47 11.82 -8.81 -26.53
C GLU A 47 10.64 -9.65 -27.02
N HIS A 48 9.95 -9.18 -28.06
CA HIS A 48 8.88 -9.93 -28.71
C HIS A 48 9.14 -10.07 -30.21
N PRO A 49 9.03 -11.28 -30.80
CA PRO A 49 9.45 -11.54 -32.18
C PRO A 49 8.83 -10.64 -33.25
N VAL A 50 7.62 -10.12 -32.99
CA VAL A 50 6.88 -9.25 -33.91
C VAL A 50 6.87 -7.79 -33.44
N TYR A 51 6.95 -7.57 -32.12
CA TYR A 51 6.65 -6.26 -31.53
C TYR A 51 7.89 -5.54 -30.98
N THR A 52 9.08 -6.08 -31.26
CA THR A 52 10.38 -5.60 -30.76
C THR A 52 10.52 -5.73 -29.25
N SER A 53 9.66 -5.06 -28.48
CA SER A 53 9.63 -5.07 -27.02
C SER A 53 8.19 -5.14 -26.50
N VAL A 54 8.01 -5.77 -25.35
CA VAL A 54 6.76 -5.80 -24.59
C VAL A 54 7.08 -5.49 -23.13
N ALA A 55 6.36 -4.53 -22.57
CA ALA A 55 6.38 -4.22 -21.15
C ALA A 55 5.11 -4.74 -20.48
N VAL A 56 5.28 -5.44 -19.36
CA VAL A 56 4.19 -5.86 -18.48
C VAL A 56 4.36 -5.12 -17.15
N ILE A 57 3.29 -4.49 -16.71
CA ILE A 57 3.24 -3.72 -15.47
C ILE A 57 2.17 -4.33 -14.58
N THR A 58 2.57 -4.68 -13.36
CA THR A 58 1.65 -5.12 -12.31
C THR A 58 1.59 -4.05 -11.24
N LEU A 59 0.39 -3.57 -10.95
CA LEU A 59 0.10 -2.63 -9.86
C LEU A 59 -0.55 -3.40 -8.72
N ALA A 60 0.02 -3.29 -7.53
CA ALA A 60 -0.45 -3.94 -6.32
C ALA A 60 -0.70 -2.92 -5.22
N GLY A 61 -1.64 -3.23 -4.32
CA GLY A 61 -1.86 -2.44 -3.10
C GLY A 61 -0.68 -2.47 -2.13
N GLY A 62 0.18 -3.49 -2.26
CA GLY A 62 1.44 -3.69 -1.55
C GLY A 62 2.18 -4.91 -2.12
N PHE A 63 3.45 -5.09 -1.76
CA PHE A 63 4.27 -6.26 -2.14
C PHE A 63 5.42 -6.46 -1.14
N GLY A 64 5.69 -7.71 -0.75
CA GLY A 64 6.75 -8.08 0.20
C GLY A 64 6.19 -8.69 1.50
N ASP A 65 7.08 -9.12 2.39
CA ASP A 65 6.73 -9.32 3.80
C ASP A 65 6.28 -7.95 4.31
N PHE A 66 4.97 -7.73 4.38
CA PHE A 66 4.30 -6.73 5.19
C PHE A 66 5.24 -5.60 5.66
N THR A 67 5.71 -4.72 4.77
CA THR A 67 6.21 -3.39 5.17
C THR A 67 4.97 -2.54 5.41
N LEU A 68 4.29 -2.99 6.44
CA LEU A 68 3.29 -2.36 7.25
C LEU A 68 3.77 -0.95 7.51
N GLY A 69 3.09 0.03 6.91
CA GLY A 69 3.67 1.31 6.52
C GLY A 69 4.62 1.94 7.54
N ASP A 70 5.91 1.59 7.48
CA ASP A 70 7.02 1.89 8.40
C ASP A 70 6.68 2.89 9.50
N LEU A 71 5.83 2.48 10.44
CA LEU A 71 5.78 3.10 11.74
C LEU A 71 6.89 2.44 12.53
N GLU A 72 8.12 2.91 12.31
CA GLU A 72 9.26 2.60 13.19
C GLU A 72 9.14 3.33 14.55
N GLN A 73 8.05 4.07 14.75
CA GLN A 73 7.79 4.92 15.90
C GLN A 73 6.33 4.78 16.32
N ASP A 74 6.08 5.06 17.60
CA ASP A 74 4.75 5.11 18.17
C ASP A 74 3.84 6.06 17.37
N ALA A 75 2.60 5.64 17.14
CA ALA A 75 1.59 6.46 16.50
C ALA A 75 0.26 6.32 17.23
N GLU A 76 -0.52 7.38 17.25
CA GLU A 76 -1.87 7.36 17.80
C GLU A 76 -2.81 8.06 16.83
N ALA A 77 -3.92 7.41 16.51
CA ALA A 77 -4.98 8.00 15.71
C ALA A 77 -6.34 7.67 16.31
N THR A 78 -7.28 8.60 16.15
CA THR A 78 -8.68 8.40 16.52
C THR A 78 -9.56 8.77 15.35
N CYS A 79 -10.57 7.95 15.08
CA CYS A 79 -11.54 8.19 14.03
C CYS A 79 -12.94 7.79 14.50
N THR A 80 -13.95 8.48 14.00
CA THR A 80 -15.35 8.12 14.23
C THR A 80 -16.02 7.83 12.90
N GLY A 81 -16.45 6.59 12.73
CA GLY A 81 -17.11 6.15 11.51
C GLY A 81 -16.24 6.23 10.25
N THR A 82 -16.89 6.41 9.11
CA THR A 82 -16.26 6.57 7.80
C THR A 82 -16.51 7.98 7.24
N PRO A 83 -15.58 8.57 6.46
CA PRO A 83 -14.35 7.98 5.94
C PRO A 83 -13.22 7.90 6.99
N ILE A 84 -12.44 6.83 6.91
CA ILE A 84 -11.27 6.58 7.77
C ILE A 84 -10.22 7.67 7.49
N SER A 85 -9.61 8.23 8.53
CA SER A 85 -8.53 9.21 8.39
C SER A 85 -7.26 8.56 7.83
N ASP A 86 -6.48 9.30 7.05
CA ASP A 86 -5.22 8.79 6.46
C ASP A 86 -4.25 8.26 7.53
N ASP A 87 -4.20 8.89 8.71
CA ASP A 87 -3.36 8.46 9.83
C ASP A 87 -3.83 7.12 10.43
N LEU A 88 -5.14 6.91 10.55
CA LEU A 88 -5.69 5.64 11.04
C LEU A 88 -5.49 4.53 10.01
N GLN A 89 -5.73 4.82 8.72
CA GLN A 89 -5.48 3.87 7.65
C GLN A 89 -4.01 3.45 7.63
N ARG A 90 -3.08 4.39 7.87
CA ARG A 90 -1.66 4.08 7.98
C ARG A 90 -1.36 3.14 9.16
N ILE A 91 -2.01 3.33 10.30
CA ILE A 91 -1.87 2.43 11.46
C ILE A 91 -2.43 1.05 11.13
N LEU A 92 -3.62 0.95 10.52
CA LEU A 92 -4.23 -0.32 10.13
C LEU A 92 -3.38 -1.06 9.09
N ASP A 93 -2.89 -0.34 8.09
CA ASP A 93 -1.92 -0.82 7.11
C ASP A 93 -0.57 -1.15 7.78
N SER A 94 -0.38 -0.89 9.08
CA SER A 94 0.82 -1.23 9.86
C SER A 94 0.67 -2.45 10.79
N VAL A 95 -0.51 -3.09 10.83
CA VAL A 95 -0.81 -4.27 11.66
C VAL A 95 -0.72 -5.57 10.82
N PRO A 96 0.11 -6.57 11.19
CA PRO A 96 0.31 -7.82 10.41
C PRO A 96 -0.80 -8.86 10.60
N ILE A 97 -1.99 -8.44 11.05
CA ILE A 97 -3.06 -9.35 11.46
C ILE A 97 -4.29 -8.97 10.64
N ASP A 98 -4.43 -9.57 9.46
CA ASP A 98 -5.48 -9.25 8.49
C ASP A 98 -6.88 -9.38 9.11
N ASP A 99 -7.13 -10.46 9.85
CA ASP A 99 -8.41 -10.72 10.52
C ASP A 99 -8.79 -9.58 11.49
N LEU A 100 -7.81 -9.06 12.25
CA LEU A 100 -8.02 -7.95 13.16
C LEU A 100 -8.34 -6.66 12.39
N VAL A 101 -7.64 -6.39 11.30
CA VAL A 101 -7.87 -5.20 10.47
C VAL A 101 -9.26 -5.22 9.86
N GLU A 102 -9.74 -6.38 9.39
CA GLU A 102 -11.10 -6.54 8.86
C GLU A 102 -12.16 -6.26 9.92
N GLU A 103 -12.03 -6.84 11.13
CA GLU A 103 -12.95 -6.60 12.24
C GLU A 103 -13.03 -5.11 12.63
N LEU A 104 -11.89 -4.43 12.68
CA LEU A 104 -11.83 -2.99 13.01
C LEU A 104 -12.51 -2.11 11.94
N ILE A 105 -12.30 -2.43 10.66
CA ILE A 105 -12.95 -1.70 9.56
C ILE A 105 -14.47 -1.92 9.61
N GLU A 106 -14.93 -3.13 9.93
CA GLU A 106 -16.35 -3.41 10.09
C GLU A 106 -16.97 -2.59 11.24
N GLU A 107 -16.31 -2.49 12.40
CA GLU A 107 -16.79 -1.67 13.52
C GLU A 107 -16.84 -0.18 13.17
N LEU A 108 -15.83 0.34 12.47
CA LEU A 108 -15.86 1.71 11.96
C LEU A 108 -17.02 1.92 10.97
N SER A 109 -17.34 0.94 10.13
CA SER A 109 -18.48 1.03 9.21
C SER A 109 -19.84 1.14 9.94
N LYS A 110 -19.96 0.54 11.13
CA LYS A 110 -21.14 0.65 12.01
C LYS A 110 -21.24 2.04 12.66
N GLY A 111 -20.18 2.84 12.58
CA GLY A 111 -20.11 4.22 13.06
C GLY A 111 -19.64 4.33 14.51
N SER A 112 -18.90 3.33 15.00
CA SER A 112 -18.20 3.37 16.28
C SER A 112 -17.04 4.37 16.24
N THR A 113 -16.62 4.85 17.39
CA THR A 113 -15.40 5.65 17.54
C THR A 113 -14.26 4.73 17.94
N MET A 114 -13.15 4.82 17.24
CA MET A 114 -11.98 3.97 17.45
C MET A 114 -10.74 4.81 17.71
N THR A 115 -9.99 4.45 18.72
CA THR A 115 -8.65 4.98 19.01
C THR A 115 -7.66 3.84 18.92
N LEU A 116 -6.66 3.98 18.06
CA LEU A 116 -5.56 3.04 17.90
C LEU A 116 -4.27 3.68 18.40
N LYS A 117 -3.57 3.01 19.31
CA LYS A 117 -2.21 3.35 19.71
C LYS A 117 -1.28 2.26 19.25
N PHE A 118 -0.48 2.58 18.25
CA PHE A 118 0.47 1.68 17.64
C PHE A 118 1.84 1.86 18.28
N LYS A 119 2.51 0.74 18.55
CA LYS A 119 3.95 0.63 18.75
C LYS A 119 4.49 -0.50 17.88
N PRO A 120 5.76 -0.49 17.47
CA PRO A 120 6.33 -1.61 16.72
C PRO A 120 6.19 -2.94 17.50
N GLY A 121 5.33 -3.84 17.01
CA GLY A 121 5.03 -5.13 17.66
C GLY A 121 3.81 -5.17 18.57
N GLU A 122 3.11 -4.04 18.78
CA GLU A 122 2.01 -3.92 19.73
C GLU A 122 0.96 -2.90 19.23
N LEU A 123 -0.33 -3.22 19.38
CA LEU A 123 -1.44 -2.31 19.10
C LEU A 123 -2.41 -2.31 20.27
N SER A 124 -2.64 -1.14 20.87
CA SER A 124 -3.77 -0.92 21.78
C SER A 124 -4.95 -0.39 20.99
N VAL A 125 -6.06 -1.13 21.02
CA VAL A 125 -7.32 -0.78 20.38
C VAL A 125 -8.31 -0.35 21.45
N LYS A 126 -8.96 0.79 21.24
CA LYS A 126 -10.12 1.22 22.02
C LYS A 126 -11.28 1.51 21.09
N VAL A 127 -12.36 0.75 21.23
CA VAL A 127 -13.61 0.91 20.48
C VAL A 127 -14.69 1.44 21.42
N VAL A 128 -15.39 2.47 20.97
CA VAL A 128 -16.55 3.05 21.64
C VAL A 128 -17.74 2.98 20.69
N ASP A 129 -18.69 2.14 21.03
CA ASP A 129 -19.92 1.94 20.26
C ASP A 129 -20.80 3.19 20.30
N LYS A 130 -21.74 3.27 19.35
CA LYS A 130 -22.81 4.28 19.36
C LYS A 130 -23.68 4.25 20.62
N SER A 131 -23.78 3.09 21.27
CA SER A 131 -24.51 2.90 22.53
C SER A 131 -23.75 3.40 23.75
N GLY A 132 -22.48 3.78 23.60
CA GLY A 132 -21.57 4.12 24.69
C GLY A 132 -20.90 2.91 25.35
N GLY A 133 -21.08 1.69 24.80
CA GLY A 133 -20.27 0.53 25.16
C GLY A 133 -18.80 0.79 24.81
N MET A 134 -17.88 0.37 25.68
CA MET A 134 -16.45 0.57 25.50
C MET A 134 -15.73 -0.77 25.64
N GLU A 135 -14.93 -1.10 24.63
CA GLU A 135 -14.04 -2.26 24.62
C GLU A 135 -12.61 -1.77 24.37
N GLU A 136 -11.67 -2.25 25.17
CA GLU A 136 -10.26 -1.91 25.07
C GLU A 136 -9.44 -3.19 25.23
N TYR A 137 -8.54 -3.42 24.28
CA TYR A 137 -7.69 -4.61 24.26
C TYR A 137 -6.37 -4.32 23.56
N ASP A 138 -5.34 -5.07 23.95
CA ASP A 138 -4.00 -4.98 23.40
C ASP A 138 -3.69 -6.24 22.58
N VAL A 139 -3.01 -6.06 21.46
CA VAL A 139 -2.59 -7.13 20.57
C VAL A 139 -1.09 -7.02 20.34
N GLU A 140 -0.35 -8.08 20.62
CA GLU A 140 1.09 -8.17 20.40
C GLU A 140 1.40 -9.17 19.28
N TRP A 141 2.48 -8.93 18.53
CA TRP A 141 2.99 -9.85 17.51
C TRP A 141 4.52 -9.86 17.48
N GLU A 142 5.11 -10.92 16.90
CA GLU A 142 6.55 -10.99 16.72
C GLU A 142 7.02 -9.91 15.75
N HIS A 143 7.77 -8.93 16.26
CA HIS A 143 8.40 -7.88 15.45
C HIS A 143 9.89 -8.17 15.29
N THR A 144 10.30 -8.63 14.10
CA THR A 144 11.72 -8.63 13.71
C THR A 144 12.06 -7.27 13.09
N PRO A 145 12.89 -6.43 13.72
CA PRO A 145 13.26 -5.15 13.13
C PRO A 145 13.93 -5.36 11.78
N SER A 146 13.50 -4.58 10.78
CA SER A 146 14.03 -4.64 9.42
C SER A 146 15.55 -4.46 9.41
N SER A 147 16.27 -5.45 8.87
CA SER A 147 17.73 -5.37 8.68
C SER A 147 18.17 -4.33 7.65
N HIS A 148 17.24 -3.65 6.96
CA HIS A 148 17.54 -2.62 5.96
C HIS A 148 17.96 -1.27 6.57
N ALA A 149 17.93 -1.10 7.90
CA ALA A 149 18.54 0.06 8.57
C ALA A 149 20.08 0.05 8.56
N ALA A 150 20.71 -1.04 8.10
CA ALA A 150 22.13 -1.04 7.78
C ALA A 150 22.34 -0.43 6.39
N SER A 151 22.72 0.84 6.36
CA SER A 151 23.20 1.54 5.17
C SER A 151 24.31 0.74 4.47
N VAL A 152 23.95 -0.05 3.46
CA VAL A 152 24.92 -0.58 2.52
C VAL A 152 25.41 0.61 1.68
N PRO A 153 26.68 1.01 1.73
CA PRO A 153 27.16 2.05 0.85
C PRO A 153 27.09 1.52 -0.58
N VAL A 154 26.12 2.02 -1.35
CA VAL A 154 26.05 1.82 -2.79
C VAL A 154 27.30 2.46 -3.39
N LYS A 155 28.30 1.63 -3.71
CA LYS A 155 29.38 2.04 -4.60
C LYS A 155 28.77 2.16 -5.99
N ILE A 156 28.45 3.39 -6.37
CA ILE A 156 28.14 3.72 -7.76
C ILE A 156 29.46 3.55 -8.53
N ASP A 157 29.53 2.54 -9.39
CA ASP A 157 30.60 2.42 -10.37
C ASP A 157 30.29 3.38 -11.52
N PRO A 158 31.12 4.41 -11.79
CA PRO A 158 30.80 5.41 -12.80
C PRO A 158 30.99 4.93 -14.26
N TYR A 159 31.28 3.64 -14.52
CA TYR A 159 31.50 3.14 -15.88
C TYR A 159 31.02 1.69 -16.13
N ALA A 160 29.72 1.41 -15.98
CA ALA A 160 29.09 0.20 -16.52
C ALA A 160 28.00 0.56 -17.54
#